data_AF-A0A3M1TK45-F1
#
_entry.id   AF-A0A3M1TK45-F1
#
_cell.length_a   1.000
_cell.length_b   1.000
_cell.length_c   1.000
_cell.angle_alpha   90.00
_cell.angle_beta   90.00
_cell.angle_gamma   90.00
#
_symmetry.space_group_name_H-M   'P 1'
#
loop_
_entity.id
_entity.type
_entity.pdbx_description
1 polymer ?
#
loop_
_entity_poly.entity_id
_entity_poly.type
_entity_poly.pdbx_seq_one_letter_code
_entity_poly.pdbx_strand_id
1 'polypeptide(L)'
;MQAKRLEELREILSSDSFRAWLDELRQANEALKEAEARYESLLTDATLADFRAELSQKNAIETVYAAGDYEDEAARLLAEATEIENRSIAAVAAFEEQRFRASDAWIRLGAIEKTLEELKEAKASGSTDRARLDEEIQRVTRERRAAHDVYERESARKAQLWAEVEAMWQQSAQLSLTCAEKEMKATKVRRQAEKLFAASEEQKKAAEGLRAEAEALAGERARLEAQQEALRKNAQNAFGCLAGEDFLYWGAKENNKVAYAVALVADRETYNIELEEGGLYQVTIRRGVRFLEPVLKGANGSTDEDKRLEAYFLGTHAPETEKPADGGENTTPRERDPES
;
A
#
# COMPACT_ATOMS: atom_id res chain seq x y z
N MET A 1 30.22 17.95 45.57
CA MET A 1 31.29 16.96 45.35
C MET A 1 32.27 16.98 46.52
N GLN A 2 32.34 15.91 47.30
CA GLN A 2 33.31 15.75 48.39
C GLN A 2 34.63 15.19 47.86
N ALA A 3 35.75 15.63 48.42
CA ALA A 3 37.05 15.05 48.12
C ALA A 3 37.25 13.77 48.95
N LYS A 4 37.67 12.68 48.31
CA LYS A 4 37.87 11.35 48.93
C LYS A 4 39.27 10.83 48.61
N ARG A 5 39.80 9.98 49.51
CA ARG A 5 40.98 9.16 49.20
C ARG A 5 40.57 7.95 48.37
N LEU A 6 41.54 7.36 47.66
CA LEU A 6 41.29 6.16 46.87
C LEU A 6 40.75 4.99 47.70
N GLU A 7 41.23 4.78 48.93
CA GLU A 7 40.74 3.71 49.81
C GLU A 7 39.29 3.95 50.24
N GLU A 8 38.96 5.18 50.62
CA GLU A 8 37.60 5.59 51.01
C GLU A 8 36.61 5.35 49.85
N LEU A 9 37.03 5.65 48.62
CA LEU A 9 36.21 5.40 47.44
C LEU A 9 36.00 3.91 47.19
N ARG A 10 37.05 3.09 47.32
CA ARG A 10 36.92 1.63 47.18
C ARG A 10 35.97 1.04 48.21
N GLU A 11 35.98 1.55 49.45
CA GLU A 11 35.05 1.14 50.50
C GLU A 11 33.60 1.47 50.12
N ILE A 12 33.33 2.68 49.62
CA ILE A 12 32.01 3.09 49.11
C ILE A 12 31.56 2.15 47.99
N LEU A 13 32.40 1.92 46.98
CA LEU A 13 32.07 1.07 45.82
C LEU A 13 31.86 -0.40 46.21
N SER A 14 32.51 -0.86 47.27
CA SER A 14 32.31 -2.20 47.82
C SER A 14 31.08 -2.32 48.74
N SER A 15 30.49 -1.20 49.15
CA SER A 15 29.37 -1.19 50.08
C SER A 15 28.11 -1.77 49.45
N ASP A 16 27.31 -2.48 50.26
CA ASP A 16 26.03 -3.03 49.81
C ASP A 16 25.06 -1.93 49.38
N SER A 17 25.13 -0.76 50.03
CA SER A 17 24.31 0.40 49.68
C SER A 17 24.60 0.93 48.27
N PHE A 18 25.87 0.95 47.85
CA PHE A 18 26.25 1.38 46.52
C PHE A 18 25.85 0.37 45.46
N ARG A 19 26.06 -0.93 45.73
CA ARG A 19 25.67 -2.01 44.81
C ARG A 19 24.16 -2.04 44.59
N ALA A 20 23.37 -1.95 45.66
CA ALA A 20 21.92 -1.89 45.57
C ALA A 20 21.45 -0.68 44.74
N TRP A 21 22.02 0.50 44.98
CA TRP A 21 21.73 1.70 44.19
C TRP A 21 22.12 1.54 42.71
N LEU A 22 23.28 0.95 42.42
CA LEU A 22 23.75 0.73 41.05
C LEU A 22 22.83 -0.25 40.30
N ASP A 23 22.37 -1.31 40.98
CA ASP A 23 21.42 -2.26 40.41
C ASP A 23 20.04 -1.63 40.16
N GLU A 24 19.56 -0.77 41.06
CA GLU A 24 18.34 0.02 40.82
C GLU A 24 18.50 0.97 39.63
N LEU A 25 19.65 1.63 39.48
CA LEU A 25 19.92 2.50 38.34
C LEU A 25 19.98 1.71 37.03
N ARG A 26 20.62 0.53 37.02
CA ARG A 26 20.64 -0.37 35.86
C ARG A 26 19.23 -0.78 35.42
N GLN A 27 18.39 -1.17 36.37
CA GLN A 27 17.01 -1.54 36.10
C GLN A 27 16.21 -0.35 35.53
N ALA A 28 16.40 0.85 36.09
CA ALA A 28 15.76 2.06 35.58
C ALA A 28 16.23 2.41 34.16
N ASN A 29 17.52 2.27 33.86
CA ASN A 29 18.09 2.53 32.52
C ASN A 29 17.54 1.54 31.48
N GLU A 30 17.49 0.25 31.81
CA GLU A 30 16.96 -0.77 30.90
C GLU A 30 15.47 -0.57 30.63
N ALA A 31 14.69 -0.27 31.69
CA ALA A 31 13.27 0.04 31.55
C ALA A 31 13.03 1.28 30.68
N LEU A 32 13.86 2.31 30.83
CA LEU A 32 13.78 3.52 30.01
C LEU A 32 14.08 3.21 28.54
N LYS A 33 15.15 2.46 28.27
CA LYS A 33 15.54 2.04 26.92
C LYS A 33 14.45 1.18 26.24
N GLU A 34 13.83 0.27 26.99
CA GLU A 34 12.72 -0.54 26.48
C GLU A 34 11.47 0.33 26.20
N ALA A 35 11.18 1.32 27.06
CA ALA A 35 10.09 2.27 26.83
C ALA A 35 10.35 3.15 25.60
N GLU A 36 11.57 3.62 25.39
CA GLU A 36 11.99 4.38 24.20
C GLU A 36 11.81 3.57 22.92
N ALA A 37 12.33 2.34 22.88
CA ALA A 37 12.21 1.49 21.70
C ALA A 37 10.74 1.18 21.35
N ARG A 38 9.90 0.91 22.36
CA ARG A 38 8.47 0.69 22.17
C ARG A 38 7.75 1.95 21.68
N TYR A 39 8.12 3.12 22.20
CA TYR A 39 7.55 4.40 21.79
C TYR A 39 7.87 4.73 20.33
N GLU A 40 9.13 4.56 19.91
CA GLU A 40 9.54 4.75 18.53
C GLU A 40 8.86 3.77 17.56
N SER A 41 8.70 2.50 17.98
CA SER A 41 7.96 1.50 17.20
C SER A 41 6.50 1.92 17.00
N LEU A 42 5.79 2.31 18.07
CA LEU A 42 4.39 2.73 17.99
C LEU A 42 4.21 3.97 17.10
N LEU A 43 5.11 4.95 17.18
CA LEU A 43 5.06 6.11 16.30
C LEU A 43 5.29 5.75 14.82
N THR A 44 6.20 4.82 14.56
CA THR A 44 6.47 4.34 13.20
C THR A 44 5.25 3.61 12.64
N ASP A 45 4.63 2.74 13.43
CA ASP A 45 3.43 2.00 13.06
C ASP A 45 2.23 2.92 12.85
N ALA A 46 2.04 3.92 13.72
CA ALA A 46 1.00 4.94 13.57
C ALA A 46 1.16 5.71 12.25
N THR A 47 2.38 6.19 11.97
CA THR A 47 2.70 6.92 10.75
C THR A 47 2.44 6.08 9.50
N LEU A 48 2.82 4.79 9.53
CA LEU A 48 2.56 3.87 8.42
C LEU A 48 1.06 3.62 8.23
N ALA A 49 0.29 3.52 9.32
CA ALA A 49 -1.16 3.37 9.27
C ALA A 49 -1.84 4.61 8.65
N ASP A 50 -1.40 5.83 8.98
CA ASP A 50 -1.91 7.06 8.35
C ASP A 50 -1.63 7.07 6.84
N PHE A 51 -0.40 6.75 6.41
CA PHE A 51 -0.06 6.70 4.98
C PHE A 51 -0.91 5.69 4.22
N ARG A 52 -1.16 4.51 4.80
CA ARG A 52 -2.05 3.50 4.21
C ARG A 52 -3.49 4.00 4.12
N ALA A 53 -3.96 4.71 5.14
CA ALA A 53 -5.30 5.28 5.17
C ALA A 53 -5.47 6.33 4.07
N GLU A 54 -4.50 7.23 3.91
CA GLU A 54 -4.49 8.26 2.86
C GLU A 54 -4.45 7.64 1.47
N LEU A 55 -3.60 6.64 1.24
CA LEU A 55 -3.52 5.93 -0.03
C LEU A 55 -4.85 5.24 -0.37
N SER A 56 -5.45 4.57 0.62
CA SER A 56 -6.76 3.91 0.45
C SER A 56 -7.87 4.91 0.15
N GLN A 57 -7.86 6.07 0.81
CA GLN A 57 -8.81 7.15 0.57
C GLN A 57 -8.65 7.72 -0.85
N LYS A 58 -7.42 7.95 -1.31
CA LYS A 58 -7.15 8.42 -2.67
C LYS A 58 -7.65 7.43 -3.71
N ASN A 59 -7.36 6.14 -3.53
CA ASN A 59 -7.85 5.08 -4.42
C ASN A 59 -9.38 5.00 -4.41
N ALA A 60 -10.02 5.21 -3.25
CA ALA A 60 -11.48 5.27 -3.16
C ALA A 60 -12.04 6.43 -3.98
N ILE A 61 -11.44 7.62 -3.89
CA ILE A 61 -11.84 8.81 -4.66
C ILE A 61 -11.72 8.56 -6.17
N GLU A 62 -10.58 8.03 -6.63
CA GLU A 62 -10.38 7.67 -8.05
C GLU A 62 -11.43 6.65 -8.52
N THR A 63 -11.77 5.69 -7.67
CA THR A 63 -12.80 4.68 -7.94
C THR A 63 -14.20 5.31 -8.04
N VAL A 64 -14.51 6.33 -7.22
CA VAL A 64 -15.78 7.08 -7.34
C VAL A 64 -15.86 7.81 -8.68
N TYR A 65 -14.77 8.44 -9.13
CA TYR A 65 -14.74 9.09 -10.44
C TYR A 65 -15.00 8.08 -11.58
N ALA A 66 -14.35 6.92 -11.54
CA ALA A 66 -14.59 5.86 -12.51
C ALA A 66 -16.05 5.35 -12.49
N ALA A 67 -16.71 5.32 -11.33
CA ALA A 67 -18.13 5.03 -11.25
C ALA A 67 -18.99 6.12 -11.92
N GLY A 68 -18.64 7.39 -11.71
CA GLY A 68 -19.27 8.54 -12.36
C GLY A 68 -19.18 8.47 -13.90
N ASP A 69 -18.02 8.10 -14.44
CA ASP A 69 -17.84 7.94 -15.88
C ASP A 69 -18.82 6.91 -16.48
N TYR A 70 -19.08 5.80 -15.76
CA TYR A 70 -20.08 4.82 -16.18
C TYR A 70 -21.52 5.33 -16.10
N GLU A 71 -21.83 6.17 -15.11
CA GLU A 71 -23.16 6.79 -14.95
C GLU A 71 -23.43 7.82 -16.06
N ASP A 72 -22.44 8.64 -16.39
CA ASP A 72 -22.51 9.60 -17.48
C ASP A 72 -22.66 8.89 -18.84
N GLU A 73 -21.92 7.80 -19.05
CA GLU A 73 -22.06 7.00 -20.27
C GLU A 73 -23.44 6.32 -20.35
N ALA A 74 -23.97 5.79 -19.24
CA ALA A 74 -25.31 5.23 -19.18
C ALA A 74 -26.37 6.29 -19.52
N ALA A 75 -26.29 7.48 -18.91
CA ALA A 75 -27.21 8.59 -19.17
C ALA A 75 -27.20 9.01 -20.65
N ARG A 76 -26.01 9.06 -21.27
CA ARG A 76 -25.87 9.35 -22.70
C ARG A 76 -26.53 8.26 -23.56
N LEU A 77 -26.30 6.98 -23.27
CA LEU A 77 -26.89 5.87 -24.01
C LEU A 77 -28.41 5.86 -23.89
N LEU A 78 -28.96 6.17 -22.71
CA LEU A 78 -30.40 6.27 -22.49
C LEU A 78 -31.02 7.41 -23.31
N ALA A 79 -30.36 8.56 -23.36
CA ALA A 79 -30.81 9.68 -24.17
C ALA A 79 -30.84 9.33 -25.67
N GLU A 80 -29.78 8.67 -26.17
CA GLU A 80 -29.71 8.21 -27.56
C GLU A 80 -30.77 7.15 -27.89
N ALA A 81 -30.98 6.17 -26.99
CA ALA A 81 -32.02 5.16 -27.14
C ALA A 81 -33.41 5.80 -27.22
N THR A 82 -33.70 6.77 -26.35
CA THR A 82 -34.97 7.50 -26.33
C THR A 82 -35.18 8.29 -27.63
N GLU A 83 -34.13 8.91 -28.17
CA GLU A 83 -34.20 9.61 -29.45
C GLU A 83 -34.51 8.65 -30.61
N ILE A 84 -33.89 7.47 -30.64
CA ILE A 84 -34.16 6.43 -31.64
C ILE A 84 -35.59 5.90 -31.51
N GLU A 85 -36.07 5.65 -30.29
CA GLU A 85 -37.44 5.22 -30.05
C GLU A 85 -38.44 6.24 -30.59
N ASN A 86 -38.24 7.53 -30.28
CA ASN A 86 -39.08 8.61 -30.81
C ASN A 86 -39.07 8.66 -32.35
N ARG A 87 -37.89 8.49 -32.97
CA ARG A 87 -37.78 8.40 -34.45
C ARG A 87 -38.47 7.17 -35.02
N SER A 88 -38.41 6.04 -34.32
CA SER A 88 -39.05 4.79 -34.75
C SER A 88 -40.57 4.92 -34.83
N ILE A 89 -41.19 5.71 -33.94
CA ILE A 89 -42.64 5.97 -33.99
C ILE A 89 -43.03 6.65 -35.30
N ALA A 90 -42.24 7.64 -35.74
CA ALA A 90 -42.47 8.30 -37.03
C ALA A 90 -42.24 7.34 -38.21
N ALA A 91 -41.21 6.49 -38.13
CA ALA A 91 -40.93 5.48 -39.16
C ALA A 91 -42.08 4.44 -39.28
N VAL A 92 -42.64 3.99 -38.15
CA VAL A 92 -43.81 3.10 -38.12
C VAL A 92 -45.02 3.77 -38.77
N ALA A 93 -45.26 5.06 -38.50
CA ALA A 93 -46.36 5.78 -39.14
C ALA A 93 -46.20 5.84 -40.67
N ALA A 94 -44.99 6.10 -41.16
CA ALA A 94 -44.68 6.09 -42.59
C ALA A 94 -44.85 4.69 -43.21
N PHE A 95 -44.41 3.64 -42.51
CA PHE A 95 -44.63 2.25 -42.91
C PHE A 95 -46.13 1.93 -43.01
N GLU A 96 -46.94 2.32 -42.01
CA GLU A 96 -48.38 2.06 -42.01
C GLU A 96 -49.07 2.77 -43.19
N GLU A 97 -48.74 4.03 -43.46
CA GLU A 97 -49.24 4.75 -44.64
C GLU A 97 -48.89 4.00 -45.94
N GLN A 98 -47.64 3.57 -46.07
CA GLN A 98 -47.19 2.82 -47.24
C GLN A 98 -47.84 1.44 -47.35
N ARG A 99 -48.11 0.78 -46.22
CA ARG A 99 -48.85 -0.48 -46.16
C ARG A 99 -50.27 -0.31 -46.70
N PHE A 100 -50.96 0.78 -46.34
CA PHE A 100 -52.27 1.10 -46.90
C PHE A 100 -52.22 1.32 -48.42
N ARG A 101 -51.21 2.03 -48.93
CA ARG A 101 -51.02 2.25 -50.39
C ARG A 101 -50.80 0.94 -51.14
N ALA A 102 -49.94 0.06 -50.61
CA ALA A 102 -49.71 -1.26 -51.19
C ALA A 102 -50.98 -2.13 -51.18
N SER A 103 -51.78 -2.07 -50.11
CA SER A 103 -53.07 -2.76 -50.02
C SER A 103 -54.11 -2.22 -51.03
N ASP A 104 -54.21 -0.90 -51.20
CA ASP A 104 -55.10 -0.30 -52.22
C ASP A 104 -54.66 -0.70 -53.65
N ALA A 105 -53.36 -0.67 -53.94
CA ALA A 105 -52.82 -1.14 -55.23
C ALA A 105 -53.16 -2.62 -55.49
N TRP A 106 -53.06 -3.47 -54.46
CA TRP A 106 -53.42 -4.89 -54.55
C TRP A 106 -54.90 -5.11 -54.83
N ILE A 107 -55.79 -4.37 -54.16
CA ILE A 107 -57.24 -4.43 -54.39
C ILE A 107 -57.58 -4.02 -55.83
N ARG A 108 -56.97 -2.94 -56.33
CA ARG A 108 -57.17 -2.48 -57.72
C ARG A 108 -56.67 -3.51 -58.74
N LEU A 109 -55.51 -4.10 -58.49
CA LEU A 109 -54.99 -5.19 -59.33
C LEU A 109 -55.98 -6.36 -59.36
N GLY A 110 -56.49 -6.80 -58.21
CA GLY A 110 -57.47 -7.88 -58.12
C GLY A 110 -58.78 -7.57 -58.85
N ALA A 111 -59.25 -6.32 -58.80
CA ALA A 111 -60.42 -5.88 -59.56
C ALA A 111 -60.20 -5.96 -61.08
N ILE A 112 -59.02 -5.57 -61.57
CA ILE A 112 -58.63 -5.68 -62.99
C ILE A 112 -58.44 -7.14 -63.41
N GLU A 113 -57.91 -7.98 -62.53
CA GLU A 113 -57.76 -9.42 -62.80
C GLU A 113 -59.11 -10.10 -62.94
N LYS A 114 -60.08 -9.73 -62.09
CA LYS A 114 -61.45 -10.22 -62.18
C LYS A 114 -62.14 -9.78 -63.48
N THR A 115 -62.04 -8.51 -63.87
CA THR A 115 -62.62 -8.05 -65.15
C THR A 115 -61.96 -8.73 -66.36
N LEU A 116 -60.65 -8.99 -66.30
CA LEU A 116 -59.94 -9.75 -67.34
C LEU A 116 -60.44 -11.20 -67.42
N GLU A 117 -60.71 -11.84 -66.29
CA GLU A 117 -61.27 -13.19 -66.21
C GLU A 117 -62.68 -13.24 -66.80
N GLU A 118 -63.58 -12.34 -66.40
CA GLU A 118 -64.94 -12.22 -66.92
C GLU A 118 -64.96 -12.01 -68.46
N LEU A 119 -64.07 -11.16 -68.99
CA LEU A 119 -63.94 -10.93 -70.44
C LEU A 119 -63.45 -12.18 -71.19
N LYS A 120 -62.53 -12.95 -70.60
CA LYS A 120 -62.05 -14.22 -71.18
C LYS A 120 -63.14 -15.29 -71.17
N GLU A 121 -63.93 -15.37 -70.10
CA GLU A 121 -65.08 -16.27 -69.99
C GLU A 121 -66.16 -15.90 -71.01
N ALA A 122 -66.51 -14.61 -71.13
CA ALA A 122 -67.46 -14.12 -72.13
C ALA A 122 -67.01 -14.46 -73.56
N LYS A 123 -65.71 -14.35 -73.86
CA LYS A 123 -65.14 -14.78 -75.14
C LYS A 123 -65.24 -16.29 -75.34
N ALA A 124 -64.96 -17.09 -74.30
CA ALA A 124 -65.05 -18.55 -74.36
C ALA A 124 -66.50 -19.06 -74.55
N SER A 125 -67.49 -18.34 -74.01
CA SER A 125 -68.92 -18.68 -74.10
C SER A 125 -69.55 -18.47 -75.49
N GLY A 126 -68.78 -18.03 -76.49
CA GLY A 126 -69.23 -18.00 -77.89
C GLY A 126 -69.86 -16.69 -78.37
N SER A 127 -69.60 -15.56 -77.70
CA SER A 127 -70.07 -14.23 -78.12
C SER A 127 -69.78 -13.91 -79.61
N THR A 128 -70.71 -13.21 -80.27
CA THR A 128 -70.64 -12.80 -81.69
C THR A 128 -69.63 -11.66 -81.95
N ASP A 129 -69.20 -10.94 -80.91
CA ASP A 129 -68.31 -9.76 -81.01
C ASP A 129 -66.85 -10.08 -80.65
N ARG A 130 -66.31 -11.19 -81.18
CA ARG A 130 -64.98 -11.73 -80.80
C ARG A 130 -63.84 -10.74 -81.00
N ALA A 131 -63.80 -9.99 -82.11
CA ALA A 131 -62.73 -9.04 -82.40
C ALA A 131 -62.70 -7.88 -81.39
N ARG A 132 -63.87 -7.39 -80.99
CA ARG A 132 -64.01 -6.33 -79.97
C ARG A 132 -63.60 -6.82 -78.58
N LEU A 133 -63.97 -8.06 -78.23
CA LEU A 133 -63.51 -8.69 -76.99
C LEU A 133 -62.00 -8.90 -76.99
N ASP A 134 -61.38 -9.18 -78.14
CA ASP A 134 -59.93 -9.33 -78.23
C ASP A 134 -59.17 -8.02 -77.99
N GLU A 135 -59.64 -6.92 -78.57
CA GLU A 135 -59.09 -5.58 -78.30
C GLU A 135 -59.24 -5.19 -76.83
N GLU A 136 -60.42 -5.47 -76.25
CA GLU A 136 -60.72 -5.20 -74.85
C GLU A 136 -59.84 -6.03 -73.90
N ILE A 137 -59.69 -7.34 -74.16
CA ILE A 137 -58.79 -8.22 -73.40
C ILE A 137 -57.35 -7.73 -73.51
N GLN A 138 -56.91 -7.29 -74.69
CA GLN A 138 -55.56 -6.73 -74.83
C GLN A 138 -55.39 -5.44 -74.04
N ARG A 139 -56.39 -4.55 -74.03
CA ARG A 139 -56.36 -3.31 -73.23
C ARG A 139 -56.27 -3.62 -71.74
N VAL A 140 -57.19 -4.44 -71.23
CA VAL A 140 -57.22 -4.83 -69.80
C VAL A 140 -55.96 -5.62 -69.41
N THR A 141 -55.37 -6.39 -70.33
CA THR A 141 -54.07 -7.06 -70.07
C THR A 141 -52.93 -6.06 -69.88
N ARG A 142 -52.89 -4.95 -70.63
CA ARG A 142 -51.89 -3.89 -70.44
C ARG A 142 -52.13 -3.14 -69.14
N GLU A 143 -53.39 -2.83 -68.83
CA GLU A 143 -53.80 -2.22 -67.57
C GLU A 143 -53.42 -3.10 -66.36
N ARG A 144 -53.62 -4.42 -66.45
CA ARG A 144 -53.18 -5.39 -65.43
C ARG A 144 -51.67 -5.31 -65.20
N ARG A 145 -50.87 -5.31 -66.28
CA ARG A 145 -49.40 -5.20 -66.15
C ARG A 145 -49.00 -3.91 -65.45
N ALA A 146 -49.57 -2.78 -65.85
CA ALA A 146 -49.29 -1.50 -65.21
C ALA A 146 -49.72 -1.49 -63.72
N ALA A 147 -50.88 -2.03 -63.38
CA ALA A 147 -51.35 -2.16 -61.99
C ALA A 147 -50.45 -3.10 -61.17
N HIS A 148 -49.97 -4.19 -61.77
CA HIS A 148 -49.03 -5.11 -61.15
C HIS A 148 -47.68 -4.42 -60.86
N ASP A 149 -47.14 -3.66 -61.81
CA ASP A 149 -45.88 -2.92 -61.61
C ASP A 149 -46.00 -1.86 -60.49
N VAL A 150 -47.18 -1.23 -60.37
CA VAL A 150 -47.47 -0.31 -59.25
C VAL A 150 -47.51 -1.08 -57.93
N TYR A 151 -48.24 -2.20 -57.87
CA TYR A 151 -48.30 -3.03 -56.65
C TYR A 151 -46.90 -3.49 -56.20
N GLU A 152 -46.09 -4.01 -57.12
CA GLU A 152 -44.72 -4.45 -56.81
C GLU A 152 -43.85 -3.31 -56.28
N ARG A 153 -43.96 -2.11 -56.87
CA ARG A 153 -43.25 -0.92 -56.40
C ARG A 153 -43.68 -0.52 -54.98
N GLU A 154 -44.98 -0.44 -54.72
CA GLU A 154 -45.50 -0.05 -53.41
C GLU A 154 -45.18 -1.12 -52.34
N SER A 155 -45.18 -2.39 -52.72
CA SER A 155 -44.82 -3.53 -51.86
C SER A 155 -43.32 -3.54 -51.54
N ALA A 156 -42.45 -3.27 -52.52
CA ALA A 156 -41.02 -3.13 -52.31
C ALA A 156 -40.70 -1.95 -51.39
N ARG A 157 -41.37 -0.80 -51.58
CA ARG A 157 -41.20 0.37 -50.70
C ARG A 157 -41.68 0.09 -49.27
N LYS A 158 -42.80 -0.62 -49.11
CA LYS A 158 -43.30 -1.09 -47.81
C LYS A 158 -42.25 -1.96 -47.11
N ALA A 159 -41.66 -2.93 -47.82
CA ALA A 159 -40.63 -3.80 -47.26
C ALA A 159 -39.38 -3.03 -46.81
N GLN A 160 -38.96 -2.02 -47.57
CA GLN A 160 -37.85 -1.14 -47.17
C GLN A 160 -38.15 -0.37 -45.88
N LEU A 161 -39.32 0.27 -45.78
CA LEU A 161 -39.70 1.01 -44.57
C LEU A 161 -39.81 0.09 -43.34
N TRP A 162 -40.26 -1.15 -43.53
CA TRP A 162 -40.28 -2.12 -42.44
C TRP A 162 -38.87 -2.47 -41.96
N ALA A 163 -37.94 -2.70 -42.88
CA ALA A 163 -36.54 -2.96 -42.53
C ALA A 163 -35.89 -1.76 -41.80
N GLU A 164 -36.25 -0.53 -42.16
CA GLU A 164 -35.82 0.68 -41.44
C GLU A 164 -36.36 0.72 -39.99
N VAL A 165 -37.64 0.39 -39.80
CA VAL A 165 -38.25 0.28 -38.46
C VAL A 165 -37.55 -0.79 -37.62
N GLU A 166 -37.35 -1.98 -38.18
CA GLU A 166 -36.66 -3.09 -37.48
C GLU A 166 -35.24 -2.69 -37.08
N ALA A 167 -34.50 -2.03 -37.97
CA ALA A 167 -33.15 -1.56 -37.68
C ALA A 167 -33.14 -0.53 -36.54
N MET A 168 -34.08 0.42 -36.52
CA MET A 168 -34.20 1.40 -35.42
C MET A 168 -34.52 0.71 -34.08
N TRP A 169 -35.46 -0.26 -34.08
CA TRP A 169 -35.78 -1.00 -32.86
C TRP A 169 -34.62 -1.86 -32.36
N GLN A 170 -33.88 -2.51 -33.24
CA GLN A 170 -32.67 -3.25 -32.87
C GLN A 170 -31.62 -2.32 -32.25
N GLN A 171 -31.40 -1.14 -32.83
CA GLN A 171 -30.45 -0.17 -32.32
C GLN A 171 -30.87 0.39 -30.94
N SER A 172 -32.15 0.77 -30.78
CA SER A 172 -32.69 1.20 -29.48
C SER A 172 -32.53 0.10 -28.42
N ALA A 173 -32.89 -1.15 -28.75
CA ALA A 173 -32.74 -2.28 -27.83
C ALA A 173 -31.28 -2.50 -27.43
N GLN A 174 -30.34 -2.42 -28.37
CA GLN A 174 -28.91 -2.54 -28.10
C GLN A 174 -28.42 -1.45 -27.13
N LEU A 175 -28.81 -0.19 -27.37
CA LEU A 175 -28.42 0.94 -26.52
C LEU A 175 -29.00 0.81 -25.11
N SER A 176 -30.28 0.43 -24.99
CA SER A 176 -30.95 0.19 -23.71
C SER A 176 -30.31 -0.94 -22.91
N LEU A 177 -29.94 -2.05 -23.56
CA LEU A 177 -29.21 -3.15 -22.91
C LEU A 177 -27.81 -2.70 -22.46
N THR A 178 -27.10 -1.95 -23.30
CA THR A 178 -25.77 -1.42 -22.96
C THR A 178 -25.85 -0.41 -21.81
N CYS A 179 -26.89 0.42 -21.76
CA CYS A 179 -27.17 1.34 -20.66
C CYS A 179 -27.30 0.57 -19.34
N ALA A 180 -28.13 -0.47 -19.30
CA ALA A 180 -28.29 -1.31 -18.11
C ALA A 180 -26.98 -1.96 -17.66
N GLU A 181 -26.12 -2.40 -18.60
CA GLU A 181 -24.79 -2.91 -18.26
C GLU A 181 -23.90 -1.85 -17.61
N LYS A 182 -23.95 -0.60 -18.09
CA LYS A 182 -23.16 0.52 -17.56
C LYS A 182 -23.64 0.91 -16.16
N GLU A 183 -24.94 0.95 -15.91
CA GLU A 183 -25.51 1.19 -14.57
C GLU A 183 -25.08 0.11 -13.57
N MET A 184 -25.10 -1.16 -13.99
CA MET A 184 -24.63 -2.27 -13.16
C MET A 184 -23.13 -2.18 -12.87
N LYS A 185 -22.31 -1.78 -13.85
CA LYS A 185 -20.88 -1.51 -13.66
C LYS A 185 -20.66 -0.36 -12.69
N ALA A 186 -21.33 0.78 -12.86
CA ALA A 186 -21.29 1.91 -11.94
C ALA A 186 -21.60 1.49 -10.50
N THR A 187 -22.69 0.73 -10.30
CA THR A 187 -23.08 0.21 -8.99
C THR A 187 -22.00 -0.68 -8.37
N LYS A 188 -21.39 -1.57 -9.17
CA LYS A 188 -20.30 -2.43 -8.71
C LYS A 188 -19.08 -1.61 -8.30
N VAL A 189 -18.70 -0.61 -9.09
CA VAL A 189 -17.56 0.27 -8.81
C VAL A 189 -17.82 1.14 -7.58
N ARG A 190 -19.04 1.67 -7.39
CA ARG A 190 -19.42 2.38 -6.15
C ARG A 190 -19.23 1.52 -4.91
N ARG A 191 -19.69 0.27 -4.94
CA ARG A 191 -19.48 -0.68 -3.82
C ARG A 191 -18.00 -0.95 -3.55
N GLN A 192 -17.16 -0.93 -4.57
CA GLN A 192 -15.71 -1.06 -4.39
C GLN A 192 -15.13 0.19 -3.72
N ALA A 193 -15.55 1.39 -4.15
CA ALA A 193 -15.16 2.64 -3.50
C ALA A 193 -15.59 2.69 -2.02
N GLU A 194 -16.83 2.28 -1.70
CA GLU A 194 -17.33 2.19 -0.33
C GLU A 194 -16.47 1.29 0.55
N LYS A 195 -16.03 0.13 0.03
CA LYS A 195 -15.11 -0.77 0.74
C LYS A 195 -13.75 -0.12 1.01
N LEU A 196 -13.22 0.63 0.04
CA LEU A 196 -11.95 1.34 0.20
C LEU A 196 -12.06 2.48 1.22
N PHE A 197 -13.18 3.22 1.24
CA PHE A 197 -13.45 4.21 2.28
C PHE A 197 -13.55 3.57 3.65
N ALA A 198 -14.28 2.45 3.79
CA ALA A 198 -14.38 1.73 5.06
C ALA A 198 -13.00 1.26 5.56
N ALA A 199 -12.17 0.71 4.67
CA ALA A 199 -10.81 0.30 5.00
C ALA A 199 -9.91 1.48 5.41
N SER A 200 -10.03 2.62 4.73
CA SER A 200 -9.31 3.86 5.10
C SER A 200 -9.71 4.33 6.51
N GLU A 201 -11.01 4.36 6.82
CA GLU A 201 -11.50 4.78 8.14
C GLU A 201 -11.09 3.80 9.25
N GLU A 202 -11.02 2.51 8.97
CA GLU A 202 -10.47 1.51 9.90
C GLU A 202 -8.98 1.77 10.18
N GLN A 203 -8.20 2.07 9.15
CA GLN A 203 -6.78 2.40 9.29
C GLN A 203 -6.56 3.71 10.05
N LYS A 204 -7.39 4.74 9.86
CA LYS A 204 -7.33 5.98 10.65
C LYS A 204 -7.60 5.72 12.13
N LYS A 205 -8.62 4.92 12.45
CA LYS A 205 -8.92 4.54 13.83
C LYS A 205 -7.76 3.75 14.46
N ALA A 206 -7.13 2.85 13.69
CA ALA A 206 -5.95 2.14 14.16
C ALA A 206 -4.78 3.10 14.42
N ALA A 207 -4.53 4.06 13.53
CA ALA A 207 -3.50 5.09 13.72
C ALA A 207 -3.77 5.96 14.94
N GLU A 208 -5.02 6.38 15.18
CA GLU A 208 -5.43 7.11 16.38
C GLU A 208 -5.20 6.29 17.65
N GLY A 209 -5.53 4.99 17.65
CA GLY A 209 -5.26 4.08 18.75
C GLY A 209 -3.77 3.97 19.06
N LEU A 210 -2.93 3.75 18.04
CA LEU A 210 -1.48 3.68 18.18
C LEU A 210 -0.88 4.99 18.71
N ARG A 211 -1.38 6.14 18.28
CA ARG A 211 -0.96 7.45 18.80
C ARG A 211 -1.34 7.63 20.28
N ALA A 212 -2.54 7.21 20.67
CA ALA A 212 -2.96 7.26 22.06
C ALA A 212 -2.10 6.36 22.96
N GLU A 213 -1.73 5.17 22.47
CA GLU A 213 -0.78 4.28 23.15
C GLU A 213 0.62 4.90 23.22
N ALA A 214 1.11 5.51 22.14
CA ALA A 214 2.38 6.23 22.13
C ALA A 214 2.40 7.39 23.13
N GLU A 215 1.31 8.17 23.24
CA GLU A 215 1.19 9.26 24.22
C GLU A 215 1.21 8.74 25.67
N ALA A 216 0.51 7.63 25.94
CA ALA A 216 0.55 6.99 27.25
C ALA A 216 1.98 6.53 27.60
N LEU A 217 2.69 5.96 26.62
CA LEU A 217 4.07 5.51 26.78
C LEU A 217 5.06 6.68 26.90
N ALA A 218 4.80 7.82 26.25
CA ALA A 218 5.56 9.05 26.45
C ALA A 218 5.45 9.55 27.91
N GLY A 219 4.25 9.47 28.49
CA GLY A 219 4.04 9.75 29.91
C GLY A 219 4.79 8.77 30.83
N GLU A 220 4.83 7.49 30.50
CA GLU A 220 5.64 6.49 31.22
C GLU A 220 7.13 6.77 31.09
N ARG A 221 7.62 7.10 29.89
CA ARG A 221 9.02 7.47 29.64
C ARG A 221 9.43 8.67 30.48
N ALA A 222 8.64 9.74 30.49
CA ALA A 222 8.90 10.92 31.31
C ALA A 222 8.95 10.59 32.81
N ARG A 223 8.13 9.64 33.27
CA ARG A 223 8.18 9.14 34.65
C ARG A 223 9.48 8.37 34.94
N LEU A 224 9.91 7.52 34.01
CA LEU A 224 11.16 6.75 34.13
C LEU A 224 12.40 7.66 34.10
N GLU A 225 12.42 8.65 33.20
CA GLU A 225 13.45 9.71 33.17
C GLU A 225 13.53 10.45 34.51
N ALA A 226 12.37 10.83 35.08
CA ALA A 226 12.32 11.47 36.39
C ALA A 226 12.82 10.56 37.53
N GLN A 227 12.52 9.26 37.45
CA GLN A 227 13.02 8.27 38.42
C GLN A 227 14.55 8.11 38.32
N GLN A 228 15.10 8.01 37.10
CA GLN A 228 16.53 7.93 36.85
C GLN A 228 17.25 9.17 37.40
N GLU A 229 16.71 10.36 37.15
CA GLU A 229 17.24 11.62 37.68
C GLU A 229 17.16 11.68 39.22
N ALA A 230 16.08 11.17 39.82
CA ALA A 230 15.96 11.07 41.27
C ALA A 230 17.00 10.12 41.88
N LEU A 231 17.27 8.96 41.23
CA LEU A 231 18.32 8.03 41.63
C LEU A 231 19.70 8.68 41.56
N ARG A 232 19.99 9.47 40.52
CA ARG A 232 21.25 10.23 40.39
C ARG A 232 21.38 11.28 41.50
N LYS A 233 20.32 12.04 41.80
CA LYS A 233 20.33 13.00 42.91
C LYS A 233 20.50 12.33 44.28
N ASN A 234 19.88 11.16 44.48
CA ASN A 234 20.07 10.38 45.69
C ASN A 234 21.54 9.96 45.85
N ALA A 235 22.18 9.50 44.76
CA ALA A 235 23.60 9.13 44.76
C ALA A 235 24.51 10.29 45.21
N GLN A 236 24.24 11.52 44.72
CA GLN A 236 24.99 12.72 45.10
C GLN A 236 24.93 12.97 46.62
N ASN A 237 23.75 12.77 47.22
CA ASN A 237 23.53 12.96 48.65
C ASN A 237 24.12 11.81 49.48
N ALA A 238 23.89 10.56 49.07
CA ALA A 238 24.28 9.36 49.79
C ALA A 238 25.80 9.13 49.77
N PHE A 239 26.45 9.36 48.62
CA PHE A 239 27.87 9.05 48.42
C PHE A 239 28.76 10.29 48.33
N GLY A 240 28.19 11.49 48.40
CA GLY A 240 28.93 12.76 48.32
C GLY A 240 29.56 13.02 46.96
N CYS A 241 29.08 12.37 45.91
CA CYS A 241 29.62 12.46 44.55
C CYS A 241 28.99 13.61 43.73
N LEU A 242 29.52 13.84 42.54
CA LEU A 242 28.78 14.48 41.45
C LEU A 242 28.33 13.36 40.50
N ALA A 243 27.03 13.26 40.24
CA ALA A 243 26.48 12.26 39.33
C ALA A 243 26.27 12.89 37.95
N GLY A 244 26.98 12.38 36.94
CA GLY A 244 26.70 12.63 35.53
C GLY A 244 25.82 11.53 34.93
N GLU A 245 25.70 11.53 33.61
CA GLU A 245 24.91 10.52 32.89
C GLU A 245 25.60 9.14 32.91
N ASP A 246 26.87 9.13 32.51
CA ASP A 246 27.68 7.91 32.33
C ASP A 246 28.68 7.67 33.47
N PHE A 247 28.88 8.64 34.37
CA PHE A 247 29.91 8.57 35.41
C PHE A 247 29.49 9.21 36.71
N LEU A 248 30.05 8.69 37.81
CA LEU A 248 30.10 9.37 39.11
C LEU A 248 31.49 9.95 39.34
N TYR A 249 31.55 11.15 39.91
CA TYR A 249 32.79 11.87 40.15
C TYR A 249 33.01 12.19 41.63
N TRP A 250 34.26 12.03 42.08
CA TRP A 250 34.76 12.50 43.37
C TRP A 250 36.06 13.28 43.18
N GLY A 251 36.27 14.34 43.97
CA GLY A 251 37.56 15.02 43.96
C GLY A 251 38.63 14.14 44.59
N ALA A 252 39.85 14.09 44.02
CA ALA A 252 40.95 13.42 44.68
C ALA A 252 41.49 14.27 45.83
N LYS A 253 41.55 13.72 47.04
CA LYS A 253 42.04 14.44 48.23
C LYS A 253 43.55 14.70 48.17
N GLU A 254 44.28 13.85 47.45
CA GLU A 254 45.72 13.89 47.25
C GLU A 254 46.12 14.96 46.20
N ASN A 255 45.24 15.26 45.25
CA ASN A 255 45.52 16.21 44.17
C ASN A 255 44.24 16.93 43.71
N ASN A 256 44.15 18.22 44.04
CA ASN A 256 43.00 19.06 43.69
C ASN A 256 42.78 19.30 42.19
N LYS A 257 43.70 18.88 41.31
CA LYS A 257 43.55 18.96 39.85
C LYS A 257 42.89 17.71 39.25
N VAL A 258 42.73 16.67 40.06
CA VAL A 258 42.30 15.33 39.63
C VAL A 258 40.97 14.99 40.30
N ALA A 259 40.14 14.24 39.56
CA ALA A 259 38.95 13.60 40.08
C ALA A 259 38.99 12.10 39.76
N TYR A 260 38.40 11.31 40.64
CA TYR A 260 38.06 9.92 40.38
C TYR A 260 36.73 9.86 39.64
N ALA A 261 36.68 9.09 38.56
CA ALA A 261 35.50 8.85 37.77
C ALA A 261 35.16 7.35 37.82
N VAL A 262 33.94 7.01 38.21
CA VAL A 262 33.45 5.63 38.19
C VAL A 262 32.44 5.51 37.06
N ALA A 263 32.69 4.62 36.11
CA ALA A 263 31.80 4.42 34.98
C ALA A 263 30.50 3.73 35.42
N LEU A 264 29.36 4.24 34.96
CA LEU A 264 28.02 3.68 35.16
C LEU A 264 27.54 2.88 33.95
N VAL A 265 28.28 2.95 32.85
CA VAL A 265 28.00 2.24 31.61
C VAL A 265 29.26 1.54 31.13
N ALA A 266 29.09 0.41 30.45
CA ALA A 266 30.17 -0.23 29.70
C ALA A 266 30.16 0.29 28.27
N ASP A 267 31.30 0.74 27.77
CA ASP A 267 31.44 1.29 26.42
C ASP A 267 32.84 0.98 25.88
N ARG A 268 32.91 0.27 24.75
CA ARG A 268 34.17 -0.17 24.14
C ARG A 268 34.69 0.76 23.04
N GLU A 269 33.85 1.68 22.55
CA GLU A 269 34.09 2.33 21.26
C GLU A 269 34.17 3.85 21.36
N THR A 270 33.40 4.47 22.26
CA THR A 270 33.25 5.93 22.28
C THR A 270 34.39 6.65 23.00
N TYR A 271 34.96 6.01 24.03
CA TYR A 271 35.94 6.61 24.92
C TYR A 271 37.38 6.25 24.52
N ASN A 272 38.37 6.97 25.07
CA ASN A 272 39.79 6.74 24.76
C ASN A 272 40.33 5.40 25.28
N ILE A 273 39.54 4.66 26.05
CA ILE A 273 39.80 3.32 26.58
C ILE A 273 38.47 2.55 26.63
N GLU A 274 38.55 1.23 26.72
CA GLU A 274 37.38 0.39 27.01
C GLU A 274 36.91 0.63 28.44
N LEU A 275 35.65 1.07 28.57
CA LEU A 275 34.98 1.27 29.83
C LEU A 275 34.32 -0.02 30.30
N GLU A 276 34.67 -0.40 31.52
CA GLU A 276 33.98 -1.42 32.29
C GLU A 276 33.03 -0.73 33.27
N GLU A 277 31.81 -1.24 33.37
CA GLU A 277 30.83 -0.72 34.31
C GLU A 277 31.29 -0.96 35.76
N GLY A 278 31.20 0.09 36.59
CA GLY A 278 31.77 0.11 37.93
C GLY A 278 33.30 0.25 37.94
N GLY A 279 33.94 0.34 36.78
CA GLY A 279 35.37 0.59 36.63
C GLY A 279 35.77 1.94 37.20
N LEU A 280 36.93 1.98 37.86
CA LEU A 280 37.46 3.17 38.49
C LEU A 280 38.58 3.80 37.67
N TYR A 281 38.36 5.04 37.27
CA TYR A 281 39.24 5.81 36.40
C TYR A 281 39.64 7.12 37.06
N GLN A 282 40.74 7.69 36.58
CA GLN A 282 41.26 8.97 36.97
C GLN A 282 41.09 9.94 35.81
N VAL A 283 40.61 11.13 36.11
CA VAL A 283 40.44 12.21 35.13
C VAL A 283 41.01 13.52 35.66
N THR A 284 41.58 14.32 34.78
CA THR A 284 41.93 15.71 35.12
C THR A 284 40.68 16.58 35.04
N ILE A 285 40.39 17.40 36.06
CA ILE A 285 39.17 18.23 36.12
C ILE A 285 38.99 19.12 34.88
N ARG A 286 40.09 19.59 34.27
CA ARG A 286 40.05 20.41 33.05
C ARG A 286 39.69 19.63 31.77
N ARG A 287 40.05 18.35 31.70
CA ARG A 287 39.83 17.52 30.49
C ARG A 287 38.57 16.64 30.61
N GLY A 288 38.18 16.30 31.84
CA GLY A 288 37.04 15.41 32.11
C GLY A 288 37.24 14.01 31.52
N VAL A 289 36.15 13.40 31.08
CA VAL A 289 36.11 12.02 30.54
C VAL A 289 36.70 11.88 29.14
N ARG A 290 37.16 12.97 28.50
CA ARG A 290 37.86 12.91 27.21
C ARG A 290 39.21 12.20 27.27
N PHE A 291 39.77 12.08 28.48
CA PHE A 291 41.04 11.39 28.71
C PHE A 291 40.98 10.68 30.06
N LEU A 292 40.51 9.43 30.02
CA LEU A 292 40.39 8.53 31.15
C LEU A 292 41.69 7.73 31.29
N GLU A 293 42.17 7.63 32.53
CA GLU A 293 43.30 6.79 32.91
C GLU A 293 42.81 5.73 33.90
N PRO A 294 43.07 4.43 33.71
CA PRO A 294 42.71 3.41 34.69
C PRO A 294 43.42 3.67 36.02
N VAL A 295 42.69 3.66 37.13
CA VAL A 295 43.33 3.71 38.45
C VAL A 295 43.89 2.33 38.74
N LEU A 296 45.19 2.16 38.49
CA LEU A 296 45.91 0.91 38.77
C LEU A 296 45.58 0.43 40.20
N LYS A 297 45.16 -0.84 40.32
CA LYS A 297 45.02 -1.50 41.62
C LYS A 297 46.34 -1.29 42.36
N GLY A 298 46.27 -0.62 43.51
CA GLY A 298 47.47 -0.19 44.21
C GLY A 298 48.41 -1.37 44.44
N ALA A 299 49.69 -1.13 44.21
CA ALA A 299 50.79 -2.00 44.52
C ALA A 299 50.80 -2.34 46.02
N ASN A 300 50.05 -3.37 46.41
CA ASN A 300 50.48 -4.22 47.51
C ASN A 300 51.45 -5.22 46.87
N GLY A 301 52.75 -5.04 47.17
CA GLY A 301 53.85 -5.65 46.44
C GLY A 301 53.69 -7.15 46.16
N SER A 302 53.51 -7.50 44.90
CA SER A 302 54.15 -8.69 44.35
C SER A 302 55.29 -8.20 43.46
N THR A 303 56.51 -8.53 43.86
CA THR A 303 57.70 -8.57 43.01
C THR A 303 57.48 -9.58 41.88
N ASP A 304 56.62 -9.24 40.94
CA ASP A 304 56.61 -9.82 39.60
C ASP A 304 56.81 -8.64 38.67
N GLU A 305 58.01 -8.06 38.80
CA GLU A 305 58.63 -7.31 37.71
C GLU A 305 58.50 -8.18 36.47
N ASP A 306 57.90 -7.57 35.47
CA ASP A 306 57.48 -8.14 34.21
C ASP A 306 58.65 -8.92 33.55
N LYS A 307 58.73 -10.24 33.78
CA LYS A 307 59.79 -11.12 33.25
C LYS A 307 59.92 -11.04 31.73
N ARG A 308 58.88 -10.53 31.06
CA ARG A 308 58.91 -10.22 29.62
C ARG A 308 59.75 -9.00 29.28
N LEU A 309 59.76 -7.95 30.11
CA LEU A 309 60.60 -6.77 29.91
C LEU A 309 62.07 -7.09 30.22
N GLU A 310 62.36 -7.86 31.27
CA GLU A 310 63.74 -8.30 31.55
C GLU A 310 64.32 -9.20 30.44
N ALA A 311 63.52 -10.13 29.89
CA ALA A 311 63.95 -10.96 28.76
C ALA A 311 64.25 -10.16 27.48
N TYR A 312 63.61 -9.00 27.30
CA TYR A 312 63.84 -8.13 26.14
C TYR A 312 65.09 -7.26 26.30
N PHE A 313 65.45 -6.87 27.53
CA PHE A 313 66.63 -6.00 27.79
C PHE A 313 67.92 -6.76 28.14
N LEU A 314 67.85 -7.98 28.68
CA LEU A 314 69.04 -8.72 29.16
C LEU A 314 69.66 -9.72 28.17
N GLY A 315 69.17 -9.79 26.93
CA GLY A 315 69.96 -10.30 25.79
C GLY A 315 70.55 -11.71 25.93
N THR A 316 69.87 -12.65 26.59
CA THR A 316 70.29 -14.07 26.58
C THR A 316 69.66 -14.80 25.39
N HIS A 317 70.23 -14.56 24.20
CA HIS A 317 70.15 -15.53 23.11
C HIS A 317 71.21 -16.61 23.33
N ALA A 318 70.79 -17.85 23.55
CA ALA A 318 71.61 -19.03 23.30
C ALA A 318 70.96 -19.82 22.13
N PRO A 319 71.74 -20.22 21.12
CA PRO A 319 71.21 -20.70 19.83
C PRO A 319 71.17 -22.24 19.72
N GLU A 320 70.57 -22.69 18.61
CA GLU A 320 70.73 -24.00 17.91
C GLU A 320 70.05 -25.23 18.55
N THR A 321 69.34 -26.12 17.83
CA THR A 321 69.66 -26.76 16.54
C THR A 321 68.43 -27.43 15.89
N GLU A 322 68.54 -27.62 14.56
CA GLU A 322 67.64 -28.21 13.56
C GLU A 322 67.33 -29.73 13.70
N LYS A 323 66.07 -30.18 13.44
CA LYS A 323 65.56 -31.02 12.29
C LYS A 323 65.60 -32.57 12.46
N PRO A 324 64.93 -33.39 11.60
CA PRO A 324 63.66 -33.26 10.84
C PRO A 324 62.82 -34.59 10.75
N ALA A 325 61.83 -34.59 9.82
CA ALA A 325 61.13 -35.70 9.13
C ALA A 325 59.85 -36.23 9.82
N ASP A 326 58.76 -36.62 9.17
CA ASP A 326 58.37 -36.86 7.77
C ASP A 326 56.82 -36.91 7.79
N GLY A 327 56.07 -36.35 6.85
CA GLY A 327 55.56 -37.11 5.71
C GLY A 327 54.05 -37.40 5.86
N GLY A 328 53.24 -36.93 4.91
CA GLY A 328 51.80 -37.22 4.89
C GLY A 328 50.98 -36.35 3.95
N GLU A 329 51.25 -36.43 2.65
CA GLU A 329 50.32 -36.03 1.59
C GLU A 329 48.99 -36.81 1.69
N ASN A 330 47.83 -36.17 1.48
CA ASN A 330 46.96 -36.50 0.36
C ASN A 330 45.65 -35.68 0.26
N THR A 331 45.39 -35.23 -0.98
CA THR A 331 44.10 -35.17 -1.71
C THR A 331 42.96 -34.24 -1.24
N THR A 332 42.80 -33.13 -1.98
CA THR A 332 41.52 -32.61 -2.53
C THR A 332 40.90 -33.58 -3.57
N PRO A 333 39.75 -33.33 -4.26
CA PRO A 333 38.60 -32.40 -4.09
C PRO A 333 37.21 -33.09 -4.34
N ARG A 334 36.07 -32.37 -4.19
CA ARG A 334 34.88 -32.42 -5.11
C ARG A 334 33.72 -31.53 -4.59
N GLU A 335 33.26 -30.54 -5.39
CA GLU A 335 32.09 -30.55 -6.31
C GLU A 335 30.74 -30.46 -5.58
N ARG A 336 30.02 -29.32 -5.73
CA ARG A 336 28.84 -29.09 -6.61
C ARG A 336 27.54 -29.73 -6.04
N ASP A 337 26.37 -29.10 -5.95
CA ASP A 337 25.67 -28.15 -6.82
C ASP A 337 24.60 -27.32 -6.05
N PRO A 338 24.02 -26.28 -6.69
CA PRO A 338 22.81 -25.58 -6.27
C PRO A 338 21.57 -25.96 -7.11
N GLU A 339 20.42 -26.24 -6.49
CA GLU A 339 19.06 -26.19 -7.06
C GLU A 339 18.10 -25.92 -5.87
N SER A 340 17.02 -25.13 -5.93
CA SER A 340 16.13 -24.72 -7.02
C SER A 340 15.60 -23.29 -6.83
#